data_AF-A0A367HNU4-F1
#
_entry.id   AF-A0A367HNU4-F1
#
_cell.length_a   1.000
_cell.length_b   1.000
_cell.length_c   1.000
_cell.angle_alpha   90.00
_cell.angle_beta   90.00
_cell.angle_gamma   90.00
#
_symmetry.space_group_name_H-M   'P 1'
#
loop_
_entity.id
_entity.type
_entity.pdbx_description
1 polymer ?
#
loop_
_entity_poly.entity_id
_entity_poly.type
_entity_poly.pdbx_seq_one_letter_code
_entity_poly.pdbx_strand_id
1 'polypeptide(L)' 'MSTPNSTSSESLLRVEKGDAAPEELAAITAVLLARAAAQPAPAPKRGRSTAGWRRLERTPGFRAPHSWQG' A
#
# COMPACT_ATOMS: atom_id res chain seq x y z
N MET A 1 29.53 26.44 -5.21
CA MET A 1 29.50 25.13 -5.90
C MET A 1 28.06 24.63 -5.83
N SER A 2 27.18 25.14 -6.69
CA SER A 2 25.75 24.85 -6.62
C SER A 2 25.46 23.65 -7.52
N THR A 3 25.06 22.52 -6.95
CA THR A 3 24.59 21.36 -7.71
C THR A 3 23.27 21.73 -8.40
N PRO A 4 23.13 21.59 -9.72
CA PRO A 4 21.85 21.83 -10.37
C PRO A 4 20.85 20.78 -9.85
N ASN A 5 19.79 21.27 -9.20
CA ASN A 5 18.62 20.50 -8.85
C ASN A 5 17.99 20.02 -10.15
N SER A 6 18.19 18.74 -10.49
CA SER A 6 17.65 18.13 -11.69
C SER A 6 16.12 18.18 -11.65
N THR A 7 15.56 19.13 -12.38
CA THR A 7 14.18 19.06 -12.85
C THR A 7 14.09 17.93 -13.87
N SER A 8 13.99 16.71 -13.39
CA SER A 8 13.55 15.54 -14.14
C SER A 8 12.29 15.07 -13.44
N SER A 9 11.22 14.88 -14.21
CA SER A 9 9.97 14.19 -13.84
C SER A 9 10.07 13.52 -12.48
N GLU A 10 9.38 14.05 -11.45
CA GLU A 10 9.34 13.37 -10.15
C GLU A 10 9.03 11.90 -10.40
N SER A 11 9.98 11.02 -10.09
CA SER A 11 9.77 9.59 -10.25
C SER A 11 8.57 9.24 -9.39
N LEU A 12 7.45 8.88 -10.03
CA LEU A 12 6.18 8.56 -9.37
C LEU A 12 6.34 7.45 -8.32
N LEU A 13 7.40 6.65 -8.45
CA LEU A 13 7.77 5.54 -7.59
C LEU A 13 9.22 5.71 -7.10
N ARG A 14 9.47 5.35 -5.84
CA ARG A 14 10.81 5.28 -5.22
C ARG A 14 11.11 3.85 -4.81
N VAL A 15 12.29 3.35 -5.19
CA VAL A 15 12.77 2.02 -4.80
C VAL A 15 13.59 2.16 -3.52
N GLU A 16 13.13 1.56 -2.43
CA GLU A 16 13.82 1.62 -1.12
C GLU A 16 14.94 0.59 -0.99
N LYS A 17 14.84 -0.54 -1.69
CA LYS A 17 15.81 -1.63 -1.62
C LYS A 17 15.80 -2.45 -2.92
N GLY A 18 16.98 -2.87 -3.35
CA GLY A 18 17.17 -3.60 -4.61
C GLY A 18 17.19 -2.67 -5.81
N ASP A 19 17.30 -3.27 -6.99
CA ASP A 19 17.13 -2.59 -8.27
C ASP A 19 15.88 -3.17 -8.93
N ALA A 20 15.08 -2.31 -9.56
CA ALA A 20 13.87 -2.71 -10.26
C ALA A 20 14.09 -2.49 -11.74
N ALA A 21 13.85 -3.52 -12.54
CA ALA A 21 13.93 -3.38 -13.99
C ALA A 21 12.89 -2.36 -14.47
N PRO A 22 13.16 -1.64 -15.58
CA PRO A 22 12.20 -0.69 -16.15
C PRO A 22 10.80 -1.29 -16.38
N GLU A 23 10.74 -2.56 -16.77
CA GLU A 23 9.51 -3.32 -17.00
C GLU A 23 8.70 -3.52 -15.70
N GLU A 24 9.36 -3.71 -14.57
CA GLU A 24 8.72 -3.88 -13.27
C GLU A 24 8.09 -2.55 -12.80
N LEU A 25 8.80 -1.44 -12.95
CA LEU A 25 8.28 -0.11 -12.64
C LEU A 25 7.10 0.26 -13.55
N ALA A 26 7.18 -0.08 -14.84
CA ALA A 26 6.09 0.11 -15.79
C ALA A 26 4.86 -0.72 -15.41
N ALA A 27 5.05 -1.98 -15.02
CA ALA A 27 3.95 -2.84 -14.57
C ALA A 27 3.25 -2.29 -13.33
N ILE A 28 4.00 -1.84 -12.32
CA ILE A 28 3.43 -1.23 -11.11
C ILE A 28 2.65 0.04 -11.47
N THR A 29 3.22 0.91 -12.31
CA THR A 29 2.56 2.14 -12.75
C THR A 29 1.27 1.85 -13.49
N ALA A 30 1.28 0.87 -14.42
CA ALA A 30 0.11 0.45 -15.17
C ALA A 30 -1.00 -0.06 -14.25
N VAL A 31 -0.66 -0.87 -13.24
CA VAL A 31 -1.62 -1.36 -12.25
C VAL A 31 -2.21 -0.20 -11.45
N LEU A 32 -1.40 0.74 -10.97
CA LEU A 32 -1.87 1.91 -10.23
C LEU A 32 -2.83 2.77 -11.06
N LEU A 33 -2.48 3.03 -12.32
CA LEU A 33 -3.35 3.78 -13.24
C LEU A 33 -4.66 3.03 -13.53
N ALA A 34 -4.60 1.72 -13.78
CA ALA A 34 -5.79 0.89 -13.98
C ALA A 34 -6.71 0.92 -12.74
N ARG A 35 -6.14 0.88 -11.54
CA ARG A 35 -6.89 0.98 -10.28
C ARG A 35 -7.49 2.36 -10.06
N ALA A 36 -6.79 3.43 -10.43
CA ALA A 36 -7.30 4.79 -10.35
C ALA A 36 -8.43 5.03 -11.35
N ALA A 37 -8.34 4.44 -12.54
CA ALA A 37 -9.37 4.52 -13.57
C ALA A 37 -10.58 3.61 -13.30
N ALA A 38 -10.41 2.55 -12.51
CA ALA A 38 -11.49 1.65 -12.16
C ALA A 38 -12.49 2.34 -11.22
N GLN A 39 -13.70 2.62 -11.72
CA GLN A 39 -14.78 3.08 -10.85
C GLN A 39 -15.20 1.93 -9.93
N PRO A 40 -15.07 2.07 -8.60
CA PRO A 40 -15.52 1.03 -7.70
C PRO A 40 -17.03 0.89 -7.84
N ALA A 41 -17.49 -0.31 -8.17
CA ALA A 41 -18.88 -0.66 -7.98
C ALA A 41 -19.24 -0.38 -6.51
N PRO A 42 -20.43 0.18 -6.22
CA PRO A 42 -20.83 0.45 -4.84
C PRO A 42 -20.78 -0.86 -4.06
N ALA A 43 -19.74 -1.00 -3.23
CA ALA A 43 -19.62 -2.14 -2.36
C ALA A 43 -20.83 -2.13 -1.43
N PRO A 44 -21.47 -3.30 -1.14
CA PRO A 44 -22.48 -3.35 -0.11
C PRO A 44 -21.87 -2.76 1.16
N LYS A 45 -22.56 -1.77 1.75
CA LYS A 45 -22.13 -1.14 2.99
C LYS A 45 -22.09 -2.21 4.08
N ARG A 46 -20.94 -2.86 4.25
CA ARG A 46 -20.68 -3.62 5.49
C ARG A 46 -20.74 -2.57 6.59
N GLY A 47 -21.64 -2.77 7.56
CA GLY A 47 -21.70 -1.92 8.74
C GLY A 47 -20.27 -1.75 9.25
N ARG A 48 -19.89 -0.50 9.57
CA ARG A 48 -18.53 -0.22 10.05
C ARG A 48 -18.28 -1.16 11.22
N SER A 49 -17.41 -2.13 11.03
CA SER A 49 -16.78 -2.82 12.14
C SER A 49 -15.97 -1.73 12.81
N THR A 50 -16.55 -1.06 13.82
CA THR A 50 -15.77 -0.30 14.79
C THR A 50 -14.61 -1.22 15.14
N ALA A 51 -13.39 -0.83 14.76
CA ALA A 51 -12.20 -1.59 15.13
C ALA A 51 -12.33 -1.78 16.62
N GLY A 52 -12.56 -3.02 17.05
CA GLY A 52 -12.80 -3.32 18.45
C GLY A 52 -11.52 -2.95 19.15
N TRP A 53 -11.47 -1.75 19.75
CA TRP A 53 -10.37 -1.31 20.57
C TRP A 53 -10.29 -2.31 21.71
N ARG A 54 -9.48 -3.34 21.50
CA ARG A 54 -9.32 -4.45 22.40
C ARG A 54 -8.34 -4.00 23.45
N ARG A 55 -8.81 -4.05 24.70
CA ARG A 55 -7.98 -3.98 25.90
C ARG A 55 -6.95 -5.09 25.80
N LEU A 56 -5.71 -4.72 25.49
CA LEU A 56 -4.62 -5.66 25.27
C LEU A 56 -4.32 -6.44 26.56
N GLU A 57 -4.61 -5.84 27.71
CA GLU A 57 -4.58 -6.45 29.05
C GLU A 57 -5.60 -7.60 29.25
N ARG A 58 -6.60 -7.73 28.38
CA ARG A 58 -7.60 -8.82 28.39
C ARG A 58 -7.47 -9.78 27.21
N THR A 59 -6.44 -9.61 26.38
CA THR A 59 -6.18 -10.47 25.22
C THR A 59 -4.94 -11.32 25.52
N PRO A 60 -4.96 -12.64 25.27
CA PRO A 60 -3.74 -13.45 25.37
C PRO A 60 -2.61 -12.80 24.56
N GLY A 61 -1.48 -12.52 25.21
CA GLY A 61 -0.39 -11.71 24.65
C GLY A 61 0.31 -12.32 23.43
N PHE A 62 -0.04 -13.55 23.07
CA PHE A 62 0.51 -14.24 21.91
C PHE A 62 -0.61 -14.69 20.96
N ARG A 63 -0.53 -14.21 19.72
CA ARG A 63 -1.25 -14.78 18.58
C ARG A 63 -0.24 -15.44 17.67
N ALA A 64 -0.53 -16.67 17.25
CA ALA A 64 0.37 -17.39 16.38
C ALA A 64 0.54 -16.65 15.04
N PRO A 65 1.75 -16.65 14.43
CA PRO A 65 2.04 -15.89 13.20
C PRO A 65 1.10 -16.16 12.01
N HIS A 66 0.38 -17.29 12.03
CA HIS A 66 -0.56 -17.68 10.98
C HIS A 66 -2.02 -17.26 11.24
N SER A 67 -2.31 -16.50 12.31
CA SER A 67 -3.68 -16.11 12.69
C SER A 67 -4.19 -14.86 11.95
N TRP A 68 -3.64 -14.52 10.78
CA TRP A 68 -3.98 -13.30 10.05
C TRP A 68 -5.27 -13.41 9.23
N GLN A 69 -5.83 -14.61 9.10
CA GLN A 69 -7.15 -14.82 8.51
C GLN A 69 -8.21 -14.86 9.60
N GLY A 70 -8.77 -13.68 9.88
CA GLY A 70 -9.98 -13.47 10.66
C GLY A 70 -10.81 -12.36 10.01
#